data_AF-A0A946HY18-F1
#
_entry.id   AF-A0A946HY18-F1
#
_cell.length_a   1.000
_cell.length_b   1.000
_cell.length_c   1.000
_cell.angle_alpha   90.00
_cell.angle_beta   90.00
_cell.angle_gamma   90.00
#
_symmetry.space_group_name_H-M   'P 1'
#
loop_
_entity.id
_entity.type
_entity.pdbx_description
1 polymer ?
#
loop_
_entity_poly.entity_id
_entity_poly.type
_entity_poly.pdbx_seq_one_letter_code
_entity_poly.pdbx_strand_id
1 'polypeptide(L)'
;PGVTASAIFDNTPVHYDRASPYKPAMRRNGRFYSVGIADATPAARVSEVIGDALLADRPKLRHPIGFGAQAIARRAAMNDEKFIALGAMADPDYYQALREELDLELDLEPGA
;
A
#
# COMPACT_ATOMS: atom_id res chain seq x y z
N PRO A 1 3.24 -8.15 4.87
CA PRO A 1 4.03 -7.70 3.71
C PRO A 1 3.20 -6.69 2.91
N GLY A 2 3.87 -5.79 2.19
CA GLY A 2 3.27 -4.96 1.14
C GLY A 2 2.93 -5.77 -0.11
N VAL A 3 2.87 -5.10 -1.25
CA VAL A 3 2.71 -5.77 -2.56
C VAL A 3 3.84 -6.79 -2.74
N THR A 4 3.48 -8.06 -2.92
CA THR A 4 4.41 -9.19 -2.98
C THR A 4 4.39 -9.79 -4.37
N ALA A 5 5.56 -9.99 -4.97
CA ALA A 5 5.72 -10.48 -6.33
C ALA A 5 5.15 -11.91 -6.46
N SER A 6 4.23 -12.09 -7.41
CA SER A 6 3.68 -13.39 -7.77
C SER A 6 3.09 -13.37 -9.17
N ALA A 7 2.86 -14.55 -9.75
CA ALA A 7 2.24 -14.71 -11.06
C ALA A 7 0.77 -14.21 -11.14
N ILE A 8 0.17 -13.77 -10.04
CA ILE A 8 -1.22 -13.25 -10.05
C ILE A 8 -1.34 -11.93 -10.81
N PHE A 9 -0.25 -11.16 -10.91
CA PHE A 9 -0.24 -9.85 -11.57
C PHE A 9 -0.54 -9.97 -13.07
N ASP A 10 -0.05 -11.03 -13.70
CA ASP A 10 -0.31 -11.30 -15.13
C ASP A 10 -1.73 -11.82 -15.40
N ASN A 11 -2.39 -12.33 -14.36
CA ASN A 11 -3.69 -13.01 -14.46
C ASN A 11 -4.88 -12.12 -14.04
N THR A 12 -4.63 -10.90 -13.55
CA THR A 12 -5.67 -10.05 -12.95
C THR A 12 -5.77 -8.72 -13.69
N PRO A 13 -6.67 -8.59 -14.70
CA PRO A 13 -6.93 -7.29 -15.29
C PRO A 13 -7.51 -6.34 -14.24
N VAL A 14 -6.88 -5.18 -14.06
CA VAL A 14 -7.40 -4.14 -13.17
C VAL A 14 -8.64 -3.53 -13.84
N HIS A 15 -9.82 -3.99 -13.42
CA HIS A 15 -11.09 -3.42 -13.86
C HIS A 15 -11.96 -3.11 -12.65
N TYR A 16 -12.64 -1.96 -12.69
CA TYR A 16 -13.67 -1.62 -11.72
C TYR A 16 -14.85 -0.97 -12.41
N ASP A 17 -16.04 -1.18 -11.85
CA ASP A 17 -17.26 -0.54 -12.32
C ASP A 17 -17.19 0.98 -12.09
N ARG A 18 -17.17 1.74 -13.19
CA ARG A 18 -17.10 3.21 -13.15
C ARG A 18 -18.41 3.86 -12.68
N ALA A 19 -19.53 3.14 -12.70
CA ALA A 19 -20.80 3.58 -12.16
C ALA A 19 -20.92 3.31 -10.65
N SER A 20 -20.02 2.51 -10.07
CA SER A 20 -20.04 2.15 -8.66
C SER A 20 -19.91 3.39 -7.75
N PRO A 21 -20.66 3.46 -6.64
CA PRO A 21 -20.43 4.48 -5.61
C PRO A 21 -19.02 4.38 -4.99
N TYR A 22 -18.37 3.21 -5.10
CA TYR A 22 -17.02 2.96 -4.60
C TYR A 22 -15.91 3.28 -5.60
N LYS A 23 -16.24 3.87 -6.76
CA LYS A 23 -15.25 4.23 -7.79
C LYS A 23 -14.00 4.98 -7.27
N PRO A 24 -14.07 5.90 -6.26
CA PRO A 24 -12.86 6.57 -5.78
C PRO A 24 -11.95 5.60 -5.02
N ALA A 25 -12.51 4.77 -4.14
CA ALA A 25 -11.76 3.78 -3.39
C ALA A 25 -11.13 2.73 -4.32
N MET A 26 -11.87 2.24 -5.32
CA MET A 26 -11.35 1.26 -6.28
C MET A 26 -10.22 1.84 -7.13
N ARG A 27 -10.34 3.09 -7.59
CA ARG A 27 -9.27 3.78 -8.33
C ARG A 27 -8.03 4.01 -7.47
N ARG A 28 -8.19 4.47 -6.23
CA ARG A 28 -7.07 4.68 -5.28
C ARG A 28 -6.36 3.38 -4.95
N ASN A 29 -7.12 2.29 -4.75
CA ASN A 29 -6.56 0.95 -4.54
C ASN A 29 -5.80 0.47 -5.78
N GLY A 30 -6.37 0.64 -6.97
CA GLY A 30 -5.69 0.35 -8.24
C GLY A 30 -4.35 1.08 -8.33
N ARG A 31 -4.32 2.38 -7.98
CA ARG A 31 -3.08 3.17 -8.00
C ARG A 31 -2.03 2.69 -6.99
N PHE A 32 -2.44 2.31 -5.77
CA PHE A 32 -1.56 1.68 -4.79
C PHE A 32 -0.88 0.42 -5.33
N TYR A 33 -1.65 -0.47 -5.97
CA TYR A 33 -1.08 -1.66 -6.60
C TYR A 33 -0.25 -1.34 -7.84
N SER A 34 -0.66 -0.41 -8.70
CA SER A 34 0.12 -0.01 -9.87
C SER A 34 1.51 0.49 -9.48
N VAL A 35 1.63 1.32 -8.44
CA VAL A 35 2.94 1.75 -7.91
C VAL A 35 3.65 0.58 -7.25
N GLY A 36 2.97 -0.13 -6.35
CA GLY A 36 3.59 -1.20 -5.56
C GLY A 36 4.03 -2.43 -6.37
N ILE A 37 3.48 -2.64 -7.57
CA ILE A 37 3.91 -3.73 -8.46
C ILE A 37 5.34 -3.47 -8.99
N ALA A 38 5.69 -2.21 -9.28
CA ALA A 38 7.02 -1.85 -9.75
C ALA A 38 8.12 -2.12 -8.69
N ASP A 39 7.76 -2.00 -7.41
CA ASP A 39 8.62 -2.31 -6.25
C ASP A 39 8.10 -3.52 -5.45
N ALA A 40 7.54 -4.52 -6.16
CA ALA A 40 6.95 -5.67 -5.50
C ALA A 40 8.00 -6.47 -4.73
N THR A 41 7.72 -6.77 -3.47
CA THR A 41 8.63 -7.52 -2.60
C THR A 41 8.79 -8.95 -3.12
N PRO A 42 10.02 -9.44 -3.38
CA PRO A 42 10.24 -10.81 -3.79
C PRO A 42 9.73 -11.81 -2.74
N ALA A 43 9.10 -12.90 -3.19
CA ALA A 43 8.61 -13.96 -2.30
C ALA A 43 9.73 -14.54 -1.41
N ALA A 44 10.96 -14.64 -1.93
CA ALA A 44 12.13 -15.06 -1.16
C ALA A 44 12.39 -14.16 0.06
N ARG A 45 12.27 -12.84 -0.09
CA ARG A 45 12.44 -11.88 1.01
C ARG A 45 11.34 -12.01 2.07
N VAL A 46 10.11 -12.33 1.65
CA VAL A 46 9.03 -12.67 2.59
C VAL A 46 9.36 -13.95 3.35
N SER A 47 9.90 -14.97 2.67
CA SER A 47 10.32 -16.23 3.31
C SER A 47 11.42 -16.02 4.34
N GLU A 48 12.42 -15.17 4.06
CA GLU A 48 13.48 -14.81 5.00
C GLU A 48 12.89 -14.23 6.29
N VAL A 49 11.97 -13.27 6.16
CA VAL A 49 11.34 -12.60 7.30
C VAL A 49 10.46 -13.55 8.12
N ILE A 50 9.80 -14.51 7.47
CA ILE A 50 9.08 -15.59 8.16
C ILE A 50 10.07 -16.47 8.94
N GLY A 51 11.21 -16.83 8.33
CA GLY A 51 12.28 -17.58 8.98
C GLY A 51 12.80 -16.86 10.22
N ASP A 52 13.13 -15.57 10.09
CA ASP A 52 13.57 -14.73 11.20
C ASP A 52 12.53 -14.66 12.33
N ALA A 53 11.24 -14.55 11.98
CA ALA A 53 10.16 -14.50 12.96
C ALA A 53 10.01 -15.82 13.75
N LEU A 54 10.19 -16.96 13.09
CA LEU A 54 10.11 -18.28 13.71
C LEU A 54 11.29 -18.60 14.61
N LEU A 55 12.48 -18.09 14.27
CA LEU A 55 13.73 -18.33 14.99
C LEU A 55 14.03 -17.27 16.06
N ALA A 56 13.22 -16.22 16.16
CA ALA A 56 13.47 -15.13 17.11
C ALA A 56 13.24 -15.56 18.56
N ASP A 57 14.25 -15.34 19.41
CA ASP A 57 14.13 -15.53 20.87
C ASP A 57 13.05 -14.64 21.51
N ARG A 58 12.75 -13.51 20.87
CA ARG A 58 11.73 -12.54 21.32
C ARG A 58 10.69 -12.35 20.22
N PRO A 59 9.48 -12.93 20.35
CA PRO A 59 8.45 -12.82 19.33
C PRO A 59 7.97 -11.37 19.18
N LYS A 60 7.68 -10.97 17.94
CA LYS A 60 7.03 -9.70 17.61
C LYS A 60 5.72 -9.98 16.89
N LEU A 61 4.70 -9.16 17.16
CA LEU A 61 3.39 -9.32 16.53
C LEU A 61 3.40 -8.97 15.03
N ARG A 62 4.25 -8.02 14.61
CA ARG A 62 4.28 -7.51 13.24
C ARG A 62 5.70 -7.43 12.71
N HIS A 63 5.87 -7.86 11.46
CA HIS A 63 7.11 -7.76 10.69
C HIS A 63 6.83 -6.96 9.39
N PRO A 64 6.83 -5.62 9.45
CA PRO A 64 6.59 -4.77 8.29
C PRO A 64 7.70 -4.96 7.24
N ILE A 65 7.32 -5.32 6.02
CA ILE A 65 8.21 -5.44 4.86
C ILE A 65 7.49 -5.03 3.59
N GLY A 66 8.21 -4.46 2.65
CA GLY A 66 7.70 -4.08 1.32
C GLY A 66 6.97 -2.74 1.27
N PHE A 67 6.55 -2.38 0.06
CA PHE A 67 5.80 -1.15 -0.21
C PHE A 67 4.59 -0.99 0.72
N GLY A 68 4.54 0.13 1.44
CA GLY A 68 3.51 0.45 2.42
C GLY A 68 3.89 0.19 3.87
N ALA A 69 5.02 -0.48 4.14
CA ALA A 69 5.52 -0.67 5.50
C ALA A 69 5.81 0.68 6.21
N GLN A 70 6.27 1.69 5.47
CA GLN A 70 6.56 3.03 5.97
C GLN A 70 5.33 3.73 6.55
N ALA A 71 4.15 3.46 5.98
CA ALA A 71 2.89 4.07 6.41
C ALA A 71 2.42 3.55 7.77
N ILE A 72 2.87 2.36 8.21
CA ILE A 72 2.39 1.75 9.46
C ILE A 72 2.77 2.61 10.67
N ALA A 73 4.04 3.04 10.74
CA ALA A 73 4.51 3.87 11.84
C ALA A 73 3.87 5.26 11.82
N ARG A 74 3.76 5.87 10.63
CA ARG A 74 3.15 7.20 10.47
C ARG A 74 1.66 7.20 10.74
N ARG A 75 0.93 6.17 10.30
CA ARG A 75 -0.49 5.99 10.63
C ARG A 75 -0.71 5.84 12.12
N ALA A 76 0.17 5.14 12.84
CA ALA A 76 0.07 4.99 14.29
C ALA A 76 0.26 6.33 15.04
N ALA A 77 1.00 7.27 14.46
CA ALA A 77 1.17 8.63 15.01
C ALA A 77 0.06 9.61 14.60
N MET A 78 -0.80 9.23 13.64
CA MET A 78 -1.90 10.04 13.14
C MET A 78 -3.17 9.82 13.99
N ASN A 79 -3.86 10.90 14.36
CA ASN A 79 -5.17 10.79 15.00
C ASN A 79 -6.24 10.28 14.01
N ASP A 80 -7.34 9.76 14.56
CA ASP A 80 -8.36 9.12 13.75
C ASP A 80 -9.17 10.11 12.92
N GLU A 81 -9.43 11.33 13.43
CA GLU A 81 -10.14 12.38 12.70
C GLU A 81 -9.40 12.78 11.42
N LYS A 82 -8.08 12.96 11.50
CA LYS A 82 -7.23 13.28 10.36
C LYS A 82 -7.20 12.14 9.36
N PHE A 83 -7.13 10.89 9.84
CA PHE A 83 -7.16 9.73 8.96
C PHE A 83 -8.51 9.60 8.22
N ILE A 84 -9.62 9.81 8.92
CA ILE A 84 -10.97 9.78 8.33
C ILE A 84 -11.12 10.91 7.30
N ALA A 85 -10.61 12.10 7.59
CA ALA A 85 -10.67 13.26 6.69
C ALA A 85 -10.03 13.00 5.32
N LEU A 86 -9.01 12.13 5.24
CA LEU A 86 -8.41 11.71 3.95
C LEU A 86 -9.46 11.11 3.00
N GLY A 87 -10.46 10.40 3.54
CA GLY A 87 -11.51 9.76 2.75
C GLY A 87 -12.37 10.75 1.96
N ALA A 88 -12.54 11.97 2.46
CA ALA A 88 -13.38 13.01 1.87
C ALA A 88 -12.65 13.86 0.82
N MET A 89 -11.33 13.75 0.72
CA MET A 89 -10.50 14.55 -0.19
C MET A 89 -10.72 14.19 -1.66
N ALA A 90 -10.51 15.16 -2.56
CA ALA A 90 -10.33 14.86 -3.97
C ALA A 90 -9.02 14.09 -4.19
N ASP A 91 -8.89 13.40 -5.33
CA ASP A 91 -7.73 12.54 -5.55
C ASP A 91 -6.36 13.25 -5.53
N PRO A 92 -6.17 14.43 -6.16
CA PRO A 92 -4.89 15.13 -6.06
C PRO A 92 -4.50 15.44 -4.61
N ASP A 93 -5.43 15.98 -3.83
CA ASP A 93 -5.22 16.32 -2.42
C ASP A 93 -4.98 15.05 -1.58
N TYR A 94 -5.69 13.97 -1.88
CA TYR A 94 -5.50 12.67 -1.23
C TYR A 94 -4.10 12.13 -1.49
N TYR A 95 -3.60 12.15 -2.73
CA TYR A 95 -2.25 11.64 -3.04
C TYR A 95 -1.15 12.51 -2.42
N GLN A 96 -1.33 13.82 -2.42
CA GLN A 96 -0.42 14.72 -1.72
C GLN A 96 -0.40 14.43 -0.21
N ALA A 97 -1.58 14.31 0.42
CA ALA A 97 -1.67 14.00 1.84
C ALA A 97 -1.07 12.63 2.18
N LEU A 98 -1.25 11.62 1.33
CA LEU A 98 -0.61 10.31 1.49
C LEU A 98 0.91 10.39 1.47
N ARG A 99 1.48 11.20 0.56
CA ARG A 99 2.93 11.43 0.48
C ARG A 99 3.44 12.11 1.75
N GLU A 100 2.83 13.22 2.13
CA GLU A 100 3.30 14.06 3.25
C GLU A 100 3.13 13.36 4.60
N GLU A 101 1.96 12.75 4.82
CA GLU A 101 1.56 12.25 6.12
C GLU A 101 1.89 10.77 6.32
N LEU A 102 1.87 9.97 5.26
CA LEU A 102 2.03 8.51 5.33
C LEU A 102 3.23 7.99 4.55
N ASP A 103 4.00 8.85 3.86
CA ASP A 103 5.17 8.46 3.06
C ASP A 103 4.81 7.46 1.96
N LEU A 104 3.59 7.61 1.43
CA LEU A 104 3.04 6.81 0.35
C LEU A 104 2.97 7.64 -0.91
N GLU A 105 3.95 7.46 -1.79
CA GLU A 105 3.95 8.06 -3.11
C GLU A 105 3.06 7.26 -4.05
N LEU A 106 1.85 7.76 -4.31
CA LEU A 106 0.93 7.13 -5.25
C LEU A 106 0.92 7.82 -6.61
N ASP A 107 1.64 8.93 -6.79
CA ASP A 107 1.65 9.65 -8.06
C ASP A 107 2.48 8.92 -9.11
N LEU A 108 1.80 8.19 -10.00
CA LEU A 108 2.35 7.81 -11.30
C LEU A 108 2.76 9.08 -12.06
N GLU A 109 4.04 9.17 -12.45
CA GLU A 109 4.54 10.16 -13.42
C GLU A 109 3.60 10.22 -14.64
N PRO A 110 3.34 11.40 -15.24
CA PRO A 110 2.54 11.48 -16.46
C PRO A 110 3.29 10.76 -17.60
N GLY A 111 2.86 9.55 -17.96
CA GLY A 111 3.34 8.86 -19.16
C GLY A 111 3.78 7.40 -19.04
N ALA A 112 3.43 6.69 -17.96
CA ALA A 112 3.55 5.22 -17.90
C ALA A 112 2.29 4.53 -18.45
#